data_AF-A0A8S3FQD2-F1
#
_entry.id   AF-A0A8S3FQD2-F1
#
_cell.length_a   1.000
_cell.length_b   1.000
_cell.length_c   1.000
_cell.angle_alpha   90.00
_cell.angle_beta   90.00
_cell.angle_gamma   90.00
#
_symmetry.space_group_name_H-M   'P 1'
#
loop_
_entity.id
_entity.type
_entity.pdbx_description
1 polymer ?
#
loop_
_entity_poly.entity_id
_entity_poly.type
_entity_poly.pdbx_seq_one_letter_code
_entity_poly.pdbx_strand_id
1 'polypeptide(L)'
;RPVPLLALYSGSKGFVDLFSRSLAAECATRGVLVQSLCPGFVVSKLSGIRKSSLFSPTPEQFVKSALNRVALPFTTGYWAHELQDFGQSLLPEFLSNKATMLFLGGVRAKALKKRSKTQ
;
A
#
# COMPACT_ATOMS: atom_id res chain seq x y z
N ARG A 1 4.67 5.20 5.19
CA ARG A 1 5.79 5.88 4.46
C ARG A 1 5.24 7.07 3.69
N PRO A 2 6.01 8.16 3.53
CA PRO A 2 5.58 9.30 2.72
C PRO A 2 5.43 8.86 1.26
N VAL A 3 4.34 9.29 0.62
CA VAL A 3 4.09 9.06 -0.80
C VAL A 3 3.82 10.43 -1.45
N PRO A 4 4.86 11.09 -2.00
CA PRO A 4 4.70 12.38 -2.68
C PRO A 4 3.59 12.32 -3.74
N LEU A 5 2.86 13.43 -3.94
CA LEU A 5 1.64 13.52 -4.77
C LEU A 5 0.39 12.79 -4.22
N LEU A 6 0.54 12.01 -3.15
CA LEU A 6 -0.55 11.33 -2.42
C LEU A 6 -0.44 11.58 -0.91
N ALA A 7 -0.03 12.79 -0.51
CA ALA A 7 0.23 13.14 0.89
C ALA A 7 -0.97 12.91 1.81
N LEU A 8 -2.17 13.37 1.42
CA LEU A 8 -3.39 13.17 2.22
C LEU A 8 -3.76 11.69 2.34
N TYR A 9 -3.65 10.95 1.25
CA TYR A 9 -3.93 9.52 1.24
C TYR A 9 -2.93 8.75 2.13
N SER A 10 -1.63 8.97 1.94
CA SER A 10 -0.59 8.33 2.75
C SER A 10 -0.65 8.73 4.22
N GLY A 11 -0.98 9.98 4.54
CA GLY A 11 -1.23 10.44 5.91
C GLY A 11 -2.41 9.73 6.57
N SER A 12 -3.56 9.68 5.89
CA SER A 12 -4.75 8.99 6.44
C SER A 12 -4.54 7.49 6.63
N LYS A 13 -3.85 6.81 5.71
CA LYS A 13 -3.51 5.38 5.86
C LYS A 13 -2.42 5.14 6.89
N GLY A 14 -1.47 6.06 7.05
CA GLY A 14 -0.47 6.02 8.12
C GLY A 14 -1.10 6.15 9.50
N PHE A 15 -2.12 7.02 9.65
CA PHE A 15 -2.90 7.11 10.88
C PHE A 15 -3.61 5.80 11.20
N VAL A 16 -4.31 5.21 10.22
CA VAL A 16 -5.02 3.93 10.41
C VAL A 16 -4.05 2.84 10.84
N ASP A 17 -2.87 2.75 10.21
CA ASP A 17 -1.85 1.78 10.61
C ASP A 17 -1.43 1.99 12.07
N LEU A 18 -0.94 3.17 12.43
CA LEU A 18 -0.50 3.45 13.80
C LEU A 18 -1.61 3.21 14.83
N PHE A 19 -2.84 3.64 14.53
CA PHE A 19 -4.00 3.42 15.38
C PHE A 19 -4.28 1.93 15.60
N SER A 20 -4.32 1.13 14.52
CA SER A 20 -4.55 -0.31 14.60
C SER A 20 -3.44 -1.03 15.38
N ARG A 21 -2.18 -0.59 15.25
CA ARG A 21 -1.05 -1.17 15.98
C ARG A 21 -1.12 -0.87 17.48
N SER A 22 -1.49 0.35 17.86
CA SER A 22 -1.72 0.71 19.26
C SER A 22 -2.88 -0.09 19.85
N LEU A 23 -3.99 -0.19 19.11
CA LEU A 23 -5.16 -0.96 19.53
C LEU A 23 -4.84 -2.46 19.71
N ALA A 24 -4.00 -3.03 18.84
CA ALA A 24 -3.56 -4.43 18.97
C ALA A 24 -2.86 -4.69 20.31
N ALA A 25 -2.03 -3.76 20.78
CA ALA A 25 -1.35 -3.87 22.07
C ALA A 25 -2.32 -3.74 23.26
N GLU A 26 -3.27 -2.81 23.19
CA GLU A 26 -4.30 -2.61 24.23
C GLU A 26 -5.26 -3.79 24.35
N CYS A 27 -5.57 -4.44 23.23
CA CYS A 27 -6.49 -5.56 23.14
C CYS A 27 -5.84 -6.94 23.37
N ALA A 28 -4.51 -7.02 23.43
CA ALA A 28 -3.77 -8.28 23.52
C ALA A 28 -4.17 -9.13 24.73
N THR A 29 -4.39 -8.50 25.90
CA THR A 29 -4.81 -9.19 27.14
C THR A 29 -6.26 -9.66 27.10
N ARG A 30 -7.06 -9.17 26.16
CA ARG A 30 -8.50 -9.50 26.02
C ARG A 30 -8.74 -10.62 24.99
N GLY A 31 -7.68 -11.21 24.44
CA GLY A 31 -7.78 -12.25 23.41
C GLY A 31 -8.31 -11.74 22.07
N VAL A 32 -8.29 -10.43 21.82
CA VAL A 32 -8.74 -9.83 20.56
C VAL A 32 -7.53 -9.57 19.66
N LEU A 33 -7.51 -10.20 18.49
CA LEU A 33 -6.50 -9.97 17.47
C LEU A 33 -6.89 -8.77 16.60
N VAL A 34 -6.03 -7.76 16.56
CA VAL A 34 -6.13 -6.64 15.63
C VAL A 34 -4.95 -6.71 14.67
N GLN A 35 -5.23 -6.78 13.36
CA GLN A 35 -4.22 -6.82 12.31
C GLN A 35 -4.41 -5.65 11.35
N SER A 36 -3.34 -4.92 11.08
CA SER A 36 -3.27 -3.88 10.04
C SER A 36 -2.63 -4.47 8.78
N LEU A 37 -3.32 -4.33 7.64
CA LEU A 37 -2.76 -4.68 6.33
C LEU A 37 -2.34 -3.42 5.60
N CYS A 38 -1.06 -3.34 5.23
CA CYS A 38 -0.49 -2.26 4.43
C CYS A 38 -0.08 -2.78 3.04
N PRO A 39 -1.03 -3.07 2.14
CA PRO A 39 -0.71 -3.61 0.83
C PRO A 39 -0.09 -2.57 -0.10
N GLY A 40 0.66 -3.07 -1.08
CA GLY A 40 1.00 -2.32 -2.27
C GLY A 40 -0.20 -2.21 -3.23
N PHE A 41 0.08 -2.06 -4.52
CA PHE A 41 -0.99 -2.01 -5.51
C PHE A 41 -1.70 -3.37 -5.64
N VAL A 42 -3.02 -3.33 -5.76
CA VAL A 42 -3.89 -4.48 -6.09
C VAL A 42 -4.76 -4.09 -7.28
N VAL A 43 -5.04 -5.03 -8.18
CA VAL A 43 -5.94 -4.79 -9.32
C VAL A 43 -7.33 -4.43 -8.79
N SER A 44 -7.75 -3.18 -8.96
CA SER A 44 -9.05 -2.70 -8.46
C SER A 44 -9.50 -1.45 -9.21
N LYS A 45 -10.78 -1.09 -9.06
CA LYS A 45 -11.31 0.18 -9.58
C LYS A 45 -10.60 1.39 -8.97
N LEU A 46 -10.19 1.30 -7.70
CA LEU A 46 -9.48 2.37 -6.99
C LEU A 46 -8.07 2.61 -7.56
N SER A 47 -7.32 1.54 -7.83
CA SER A 47 -5.95 1.66 -8.37
C SER A 47 -5.95 1.99 -9.87
N GLY A 48 -7.05 1.71 -10.59
CA GLY A 48 -7.14 1.89 -12.03
C GLY A 48 -6.30 0.89 -12.84
N ILE A 49 -5.66 -0.07 -12.17
CA ILE A 49 -4.85 -1.12 -12.79
C ILE A 49 -5.80 -2.18 -13.35
N ARG A 50 -5.57 -2.60 -14.60
CA ARG A 50 -6.41 -3.57 -15.31
C ARG A 50 -5.74 -4.93 -15.54
N LYS A 51 -4.41 -4.98 -15.49
CA LYS A 51 -3.62 -6.19 -15.71
C LYS A 51 -2.91 -6.54 -14.42
N SER A 52 -3.02 -7.80 -13.99
CA SER A 52 -2.26 -8.29 -12.85
C SER A 52 -0.78 -8.39 -13.18
N SER A 53 0.05 -8.26 -12.15
CA SER A 53 1.49 -8.46 -12.21
C SER A 53 1.97 -9.01 -10.87
N LEU A 54 3.26 -9.37 -10.78
CA LEU A 54 3.85 -9.86 -9.54
C LEU A 54 3.70 -8.86 -8.38
N PHE A 55 3.74 -7.55 -8.63
CA PHE A 55 3.56 -6.52 -7.60
C PHE A 55 2.15 -5.93 -7.58
N SER A 56 1.24 -6.46 -8.40
CA SER A 56 -0.16 -6.05 -8.48
C SER A 56 -1.04 -7.29 -8.66
N PRO A 57 -1.25 -8.08 -7.60
CA PRO A 57 -2.05 -9.30 -7.66
C PRO A 57 -3.53 -8.98 -7.96
N THR A 58 -4.29 -10.00 -8.39
CA THR A 58 -5.75 -9.89 -8.43
C THR A 58 -6.32 -9.84 -7.01
N PRO A 59 -7.55 -9.32 -6.81
CA PRO A 59 -8.20 -9.31 -5.50
C PRO A 59 -8.27 -10.71 -4.87
N GLU A 60 -8.58 -11.74 -5.65
CA GLU A 60 -8.73 -13.12 -5.17
C GLU A 60 -7.40 -13.68 -4.67
N GLN A 61 -6.31 -13.43 -5.42
CA GLN A 61 -4.95 -13.82 -5.02
C GLN A 61 -4.51 -13.08 -3.76
N PHE A 62 -4.80 -11.78 -3.69
CA PHE A 62 -4.46 -10.96 -2.55
C PHE A 62 -5.20 -11.42 -1.28
N VAL A 63 -6.52 -11.59 -1.36
CA VAL A 63 -7.34 -12.04 -0.23
C VAL A 63 -6.93 -13.43 0.23
N LYS A 64 -6.70 -14.38 -0.68
CA LYS A 64 -6.22 -15.72 -0.34
C LYS A 64 -4.88 -15.66 0.41
N SER A 65 -3.95 -14.83 -0.05
CA SER A 65 -2.66 -14.64 0.61
C SER A 65 -2.79 -13.96 1.97
N ALA A 66 -3.62 -12.93 2.08
CA ALA A 66 -3.83 -12.17 3.30
C ALA A 66 -4.48 -13.02 4.39
N LEU A 67 -5.50 -13.82 4.04
CA LEU A 67 -6.15 -14.75 4.98
C LEU A 67 -5.20 -15.83 5.49
N ASN A 68 -4.27 -16.30 4.66
CA ASN A 68 -3.23 -17.25 5.10
C ASN A 68 -2.16 -16.62 6.02
N ARG A 69 -2.18 -15.29 6.20
CA ARG A 69 -1.25 -14.53 7.05
C ARG A 69 -1.94 -13.92 8.28
N VAL A 70 -3.18 -14.32 8.55
CA VAL A 70 -3.87 -13.95 9.79
C VAL A 70 -3.04 -14.41 10.99
N ALA A 71 -3.04 -13.62 12.07
CA ALA A 71 -2.22 -13.78 13.27
C ALA A 71 -0.74 -13.32 13.16
N LEU A 72 -0.28 -12.86 11.99
CA LEU A 72 0.97 -12.08 11.93
C LEU A 72 0.72 -10.64 12.41
N PRO A 73 1.59 -10.07 13.26
CA PRO A 73 1.34 -8.76 13.86
C PRO A 73 1.30 -7.63 12.81
N PHE A 74 2.23 -7.64 11.85
CA PHE A 74 2.31 -6.65 10.77
C PHE A 74 2.64 -7.34 9.45
N THR A 75 1.81 -7.12 8.42
CA THR A 75 2.05 -7.68 7.09
C THR A 75 1.42 -6.81 6.02
N THR A 76 1.99 -6.85 4.81
CA THR A 76 1.37 -6.27 3.62
C THR A 76 0.25 -7.17 3.08
N GLY A 77 0.11 -8.40 3.60
CA GLY A 77 -0.85 -9.40 3.16
C GLY A 77 -0.39 -10.20 1.92
N TYR A 78 0.72 -9.82 1.29
CA TYR A 78 1.22 -10.45 0.07
C TYR A 78 2.74 -10.41 -0.02
N TRP A 79 3.38 -11.56 -0.19
CA TRP A 79 4.84 -11.71 -0.09
C TRP A 79 5.63 -10.78 -1.04
N ALA A 80 5.15 -10.54 -2.26
CA ALA A 80 5.84 -9.66 -3.20
C ALA A 80 5.78 -8.19 -2.76
N HIS A 81 4.72 -7.80 -2.04
CA HIS A 81 4.64 -6.48 -1.40
C HIS A 81 5.57 -6.41 -0.18
N GLU A 82 5.77 -7.51 0.56
CA GLU A 82 6.78 -7.56 1.63
C GLU A 82 8.19 -7.34 1.07
N LEU A 83 8.52 -7.99 -0.06
CA LEU A 83 9.79 -7.78 -0.77
C LEU A 83 9.94 -6.32 -1.24
N GLN A 84 8.87 -5.72 -1.75
CA GLN A 84 8.87 -4.32 -2.17
C GLN A 84 9.08 -3.37 -0.99
N ASP A 85 8.41 -3.61 0.14
CA ASP A 85 8.54 -2.79 1.34
C ASP A 85 9.94 -2.92 1.95
N PHE A 86 10.50 -4.13 1.95
CA PHE A 86 11.89 -4.37 2.35
C PHE A 86 12.88 -3.63 1.44
N GLY A 87 12.71 -3.69 0.12
CA GLY A 87 13.54 -2.91 -0.80
C GLY A 87 13.46 -1.40 -0.53
N GLN A 88 12.26 -0.90 -0.18
CA GLN A 88 12.07 0.51 0.19
C GLN A 88 12.65 0.87 1.56
N SER A 89 12.78 -0.07 2.49
CA SER A 89 13.37 0.18 3.80
C SER A 89 14.89 0.31 3.76
N LEU A 90 15.54 -0.33 2.77
CA LEU A 90 16.98 -0.25 2.54
C LEU A 90 17.41 1.06 1.85
N LEU A 91 16.50 1.73 1.13
CA LEU A 91 16.82 2.95 0.40
C LEU A 91 16.72 4.19 1.30
N PRO A 92 17.69 5.11 1.22
CA PRO A 92 17.55 6.44 1.81
C PRO A 92 16.29 7.16 1.34
N GLU A 93 15.67 7.92 2.24
CA GLU A 93 14.37 8.57 2.00
C GLU A 93 14.40 9.48 0.76
N PHE A 94 15.49 10.22 0.53
CA PHE A 94 15.59 11.12 -0.62
C PHE A 94 15.54 10.37 -1.97
N LEU A 95 16.12 9.16 -2.05
CA LEU A 95 16.07 8.33 -3.26
C LEU A 95 14.66 7.76 -3.46
N SER A 96 14.05 7.27 -2.39
CA SER A 96 12.67 6.74 -2.41
C SER A 96 11.66 7.82 -2.83
N ASN A 97 11.79 9.04 -2.29
CA ASN A 97 10.96 10.17 -2.63
C ASN A 97 11.16 10.61 -4.08
N LYS A 98 12.41 10.66 -4.58
CA LYS A 98 12.70 10.98 -5.98
C LYS A 98 12.12 9.94 -6.94
N ALA A 99 12.27 8.66 -6.64
CA ALA A 99 11.69 7.57 -7.44
C ALA A 99 10.16 7.64 -7.48
N THR A 100 9.53 7.84 -6.31
CA THR A 100 8.07 7.99 -6.20
C THR A 100 7.57 9.22 -6.96
N MET A 101 8.25 10.37 -6.86
CA MET A 101 7.92 11.58 -7.61
C MET A 101 7.98 11.37 -9.12
N LEU A 102 9.01 10.67 -9.63
CA LEU A 102 9.11 10.33 -11.05
C LEU A 102 7.95 9.44 -11.50
N PHE A 103 7.66 8.37 -10.73
CA PHE A 103 6.61 7.42 -11.06
C PHE A 103 5.20 8.06 -11.02
N LEU A 104 4.80 8.61 -9.87
CA LEU A 104 3.47 9.21 -9.70
C LEU A 104 3.31 10.50 -10.51
N GLY A 105 4.39 11.25 -10.74
CA GLY A 105 4.40 12.40 -11.64
C GLY A 105 4.04 12.01 -13.06
N GLY A 106 4.64 10.91 -13.58
CA GLY A 106 4.30 10.35 -14.89
C GLY A 106 2.85 9.88 -14.98
N VAL A 107 2.32 9.23 -13.92
CA VAL A 107 0.91 8.83 -13.84
C VAL A 107 -0.01 10.05 -13.88
N ARG A 108 0.28 11.08 -13.07
CA ARG A 108 -0.48 12.33 -13.03
C ARG A 108 -0.47 13.05 -14.38
N ALA A 109 0.68 13.16 -15.03
CA ALA A 109 0.80 13.80 -16.34
C ALA A 109 -0.07 13.10 -17.40
N LYS A 110 -0.03 11.76 -17.43
CA LYS A 110 -0.90 10.96 -18.32
C LYS A 110 -2.38 11.17 -18.02
N ALA A 111 -2.77 11.20 -16.74
CA ALA A 111 -4.15 11.42 -16.32
C ALA A 111 -4.66 12.81 -16.73
N LEU A 112 -3.85 13.87 -16.54
CA LEU A 112 -4.19 15.24 -16.94
C LEU A 112 -4.34 15.36 -18.46
N LYS A 113 -3.40 14.79 -19.24
CA LYS A 113 -3.48 14.77 -20.71
C LYS A 113 -4.72 14.03 -21.23
N LYS A 114 -5.20 13.03 -20.50
CA LYS A 114 -6.45 12.33 -20.84
C LYS A 114 -7.67 13.22 -20.55
N ARG A 115 -7.70 13.90 -19.40
CA ARG A 115 -8.81 14.81 -19.02
C ARG A 115 -8.95 15.97 -20.00
N SER A 116 -7.84 16.57 -20.44
CA SER A 116 -7.85 17.68 -21.39
C SER A 116 -8.32 17.32 -22.80
N LYS A 117 -8.43 16.03 -23.13
CA LYS A 117 -8.99 15.53 -24.41
C LYS A 117 -10.46 15.15 -24.32
N THR A 118 -11.00 15.06 -23.10
CA THR A 118 -12.40 14.66 -22.83
C THR A 118 -13.28 15.86 -22.51
N GLN A 119 -12.68 17.01 -22.18
CA GLN A 119 -13.31 18.33 -22.21
C GLN A 119 -13.20 18.91 -23.60
#